data_AF-A0A7J4KEY6-F1
#
_entry.id   AF-A0A7J4KEY6-F1
#
_cell.length_a   1.000
_cell.length_b   1.000
_cell.length_c   1.000
_cell.angle_alpha   90.00
_cell.angle_beta   90.00
_cell.angle_gamma   90.00
#
_symmetry.space_group_name_H-M   'P 1'
#
loop_
_entity.id
_entity.type
_entity.pdbx_description
1 polymer ?
#
loop_
_entity_poly.entity_id
_entity_poly.type
_entity_poly.pdbx_seq_one_letter_code
_entity_poly.pdbx_strand_id
1 'polypeptide(L)' 'MGIVELKIKGFKCERCNHEWIPHNIKNEPTVCPSCKSPYWNKERKK' A
#
# COMPACT_ATOMS: atom_id res chain seq x y z
N MET A 1 15.85 17.77 -22.28
CA MET A 1 14.70 17.24 -21.54
C MET A 1 15.25 16.52 -20.32
N GLY A 2 15.04 17.07 -19.12
CA GLY A 2 15.63 16.54 -17.89
C GLY A 2 14.81 15.36 -17.37
N ILE A 3 15.49 14.27 -17.04
CA ILE A 3 14.90 13.12 -16.36
C ILE A 3 15.03 13.39 -14.86
N VAL A 4 13.95 13.24 -14.10
CA VAL A 4 13.91 13.47 -12.64
C VAL A 4 13.39 12.21 -11.96
N GLU A 5 13.99 11.87 -10.83
CA GLU A 5 13.56 10.75 -9.99
C GLU A 5 12.44 11.20 -9.04
N LEU A 6 11.29 10.52 -9.07
CA LEU A 6 10.15 10.79 -8.21
C LEU A 6 10.01 9.69 -7.16
N LYS A 7 10.04 10.07 -5.87
CA LYS A 7 9.71 9.17 -4.75
C LYS A 7 8.22 9.28 -4.43
N ILE A 8 7.48 8.21 -4.72
CA ILE A 8 6.03 8.14 -4.50
C ILE A 8 5.78 7.37 -3.19
N LYS A 9 4.84 7.84 -2.37
CA LYS A 9 4.39 7.08 -1.20
C LYS A 9 3.39 6.01 -1.67
N GLY A 10 3.55 4.78 -1.19
CA GLY A 10 2.66 3.67 -1.46
C GLY A 10 2.30 2.95 -0.15
N PHE A 11 1.31 2.08 -0.23
CA PHE A 11 0.96 1.17 0.85
C PHE A 11 1.43 -0.23 0.51
N LYS A 12 1.91 -0.94 1.53
CA LYS A 12 2.31 -2.34 1.45
C LYS A 12 1.43 -3.14 2.40
N CYS A 13 0.93 -4.29 1.93
CA CYS A 13 0.21 -5.22 2.77
C CYS A 13 1.17 -6.20 3.45
N GLU A 14 1.20 -6.23 4.78
CA GLU A 14 2.04 -7.13 5.57
C GLU A 14 1.54 -8.60 5.56
N ARG A 15 0.42 -8.90 4.91
CA ARG A 15 -0.16 -10.25 4.80
C ARG A 15 0.12 -10.94 3.49
N CYS A 16 -0.06 -10.22 2.38
CA CYS A 16 0.14 -10.74 1.02
C CYS A 16 1.36 -10.12 0.33
N ASN A 17 2.05 -9.20 1.00
CA ASN A 17 3.21 -8.47 0.48
C ASN A 17 2.93 -7.69 -0.81
N HIS A 18 1.66 -7.37 -1.09
CA HIS A 18 1.26 -6.58 -2.23
C HIS A 18 1.52 -5.09 -1.96
N GLU A 19 2.12 -4.41 -2.92
CA GLU A 19 2.43 -2.98 -2.88
C GLU A 19 1.52 -2.25 -3.87
N TRP A 20 0.84 -1.20 -3.42
CA TRP A 20 -0.01 -0.40 -4.30
C TRP A 20 0.14 1.09 -3.97
N ILE A 21 -0.03 1.91 -5.01
CA ILE A 21 0.01 3.35 -4.88
C ILE A 21 -1.44 3.84 -4.81
N PRO A 22 -1.90 4.37 -3.67
CA PRO A 22 -3.25 4.91 -3.56
C PRO A 22 -3.35 6.17 -4.43
N HIS A 23 -4.52 6.39 -5.04
CA HIS A 23 -4.75 7.62 -5.79
C HIS A 23 -4.82 8.85 -4.87
N ASN A 24 -5.22 8.66 -3.60
CA ASN A 24 -5.28 9.70 -2.60
C ASN A 24 -4.53 9.27 -1.34
N ILE A 25 -3.33 9.84 -1.12
CA ILE A 25 -2.50 9.56 0.05
C ILE A 25 -3.19 9.91 1.38
N LYS A 26 -4.16 10.84 1.37
CA LYS A 26 -4.86 11.27 2.60
C LYS A 26 -5.88 10.23 3.07
N ASN A 27 -6.37 9.37 2.18
CA ASN A 27 -7.28 8.30 2.55
C ASN A 27 -6.47 7.02 2.70
N GLU A 28 -6.25 6.64 3.96
CA GLU A 28 -5.70 5.33 4.27
C GLU A 28 -6.64 4.25 3.72
N PRO A 29 -6.12 3.27 2.95
CA PRO A 29 -6.96 2.20 2.44
C PRO A 29 -7.52 1.43 3.62
N THR A 30 -8.82 1.16 3.61
CA THR A 30 -9.45 0.32 4.63
C THR A 30 -9.20 -1.16 4.38
N VAL A 31 -8.88 -1.55 3.15
CA VAL A 31 -8.66 -2.94 2.72
C VAL A 31 -7.51 -3.03 1.72
N CYS A 32 -6.79 -4.16 1.71
CA CYS A 32 -5.84 -4.45 0.64
C CYS A 32 -6.58 -4.78 -0.67
N PRO A 33 -6.21 -4.21 -1.83
CA PRO A 33 -6.85 -4.50 -3.10
C PRO A 33 -6.64 -5.95 -3.59
N SER A 34 -5.55 -6.61 -3.17
CA SER A 34 -5.24 -7.98 -3.58
C SER A 34 -5.98 -9.02 -2.73
N CYS A 35 -5.77 -9.03 -1.41
CA CYS A 35 -6.34 -10.03 -0.51
C CYS A 35 -7.66 -9.63 0.15
N LYS A 36 -8.15 -8.40 -0.11
CA LYS A 36 -9.36 -7.81 0.48
C LYS A 36 -9.39 -7.82 2.01
N SER A 37 -8.25 -8.05 2.66
CA SER A 37 -8.15 -8.03 4.12
C SER A 37 -8.14 -6.59 4.63
N PRO A 38 -8.96 -6.25 5.64
CA PRO A 38 -8.89 -4.93 6.27
C PRO A 38 -7.63 -4.73 7.11
N TYR A 39 -7.03 -5.82 7.57
CA TYR A 39 -5.82 -5.84 8.39
C TYR A 39 -4.54 -5.89 7.55
N TRP A 40 -4.49 -5.14 6.46
CA TRP A 40 -3.34 -5.13 5.57
C TRP A 40 -2.11 -4.48 6.24
N ASN A 41 -2.34 -3.57 7.19
CA ASN A 41 -1.33 -2.87 7.99
C ASN A 41 -0.92 -3.63 9.26
N LYS A 42 -1.44 -4.85 9.48
CA LYS A 42 -1.10 -5.67 10.64
C LYS A 42 -0.42 -6.94 10.18
N GLU A 43 0.75 -7.18 10.76
CA GLU A 43 1.42 -8.48 10.72
C GLU A 43 0.48 -9.60 11.20
N ARG A 44 0.58 -10.78 10.59
CA ARG A 44 -0.08 -11.97 11.13
C ARG A 44 0.62 -12.33 12.43
N LYS A 45 0.00 -12.01 13.57
CA LYS A 45 0.39 -12.63 14.84
C LYS A 45 0.16 -14.13 14.73
N LYS A 46 1.22 -14.90 14.96
CA LYS A 46 1.22 -16.37 14.97
C LYS A 46 0.69 -16.89 16.29
#